data_AF-A0A2V9MCK3-F1
#
_entry.id   AF-A0A2V9MCK3-F1
#
_cell.length_a   1.000
_cell.length_b   1.000
_cell.length_c   1.000
_cell.angle_alpha   90.00
_cell.angle_beta   90.00
_cell.angle_gamma   90.00
#
_symmetry.space_group_name_H-M   'P 1'
#
loop_
_entity.id
_entity.type
_entity.pdbx_description
1 polymer ?
#
loop_
_entity_poly.entity_id
_entity_poly.type
_entity_poly.pdbx_seq_one_letter_code
_entity_poly.pdbx_strand_id
1 'polypeptide(L)'
;SSTGSIQYVKDFLLFAKAHNVLPDVVSFHVIWDNERNIPSYASDLRAFMARNGINIQKISINEYDSFDGSDPNTTSAPNPGRHVRLLANLERAGVDSAAKSSWSDCCTLDNVAPNNSKTPLWWAYKAYADITGRLVQVGSSPSIDGIAGHDSSTRTARVILGRHGGAAGDIGVSITALDQVSYLAGEGKVHVVAEKITRFTSGSTLPQRVIDTDYAISNNQITVILPGFASTEAFVLTLSSPAVSNDLIPPAISSVEASVLTPSSAVITWTTNEASDSQVEYGTTTSYGQITSLSSALVSAHNINLSGLSAQTPYNYRVRSKDFAGNSAVSSNYTFTTGARQQTVRDNIPPEASITYPSDGAKVTRNSTLTINAQAADNIAVSRVEFYVNGDLECTDTAAEDANVYKCNWSVPKRIGVTYRLRAAAYDASNNSSSSTVISVTSK
;
A
#
# COMPACT_ATOMS: atom_id res chain seq x y z
N SER A 1 37.90 -16.66 30.43
CA SER A 1 38.21 -18.00 29.87
C SER A 1 37.36 -18.34 28.62
N SER A 2 36.76 -17.38 27.91
CA SER A 2 35.91 -17.63 26.72
C SER A 2 36.52 -17.24 25.37
N THR A 3 37.63 -16.51 25.36
CA THR A 3 38.39 -16.20 24.13
C THR A 3 39.12 -17.44 23.56
N GLY A 4 39.29 -18.50 24.36
CA GLY A 4 39.92 -19.74 23.92
C GLY A 4 39.04 -20.57 22.99
N SER A 5 37.74 -20.75 23.30
CA SER A 5 36.88 -21.69 22.55
C SER A 5 36.65 -21.26 21.10
N ILE A 6 36.36 -19.99 20.84
CA ILE A 6 36.18 -19.49 19.47
C ILE A 6 37.50 -19.52 18.69
N GLN A 7 38.63 -19.27 19.34
CA GLN A 7 39.93 -19.35 18.65
C GLN A 7 40.23 -20.79 18.21
N TYR A 8 39.97 -21.80 19.05
CA TYR A 8 40.11 -23.21 18.65
C TYR A 8 39.23 -23.58 17.46
N VAL A 9 37.99 -23.08 17.40
CA VAL A 9 37.10 -23.30 16.26
C VAL A 9 37.70 -22.70 14.98
N LYS A 10 38.26 -21.49 15.06
CA LYS A 10 38.91 -20.83 13.91
C LYS A 10 40.10 -21.63 13.40
N ASP A 11 40.97 -22.09 14.31
CA ASP A 11 42.15 -22.87 13.96
C ASP A 11 41.76 -24.22 13.35
N PHE A 12 40.74 -24.88 13.91
CA PHE A 12 40.16 -26.10 13.34
C PHE A 12 39.61 -25.88 11.93
N LEU A 13 38.90 -24.77 11.67
CA LEU A 13 38.34 -24.50 10.35
C LEU A 13 39.43 -24.27 9.29
N LEU A 14 40.57 -23.66 9.65
CA LEU A 14 41.71 -23.55 8.74
C LEU A 14 42.31 -24.92 8.43
N PHE A 15 42.49 -25.76 9.45
CA PHE A 15 42.95 -27.13 9.28
C PHE A 15 41.98 -27.92 8.37
N ALA A 16 40.69 -27.87 8.66
CA ALA A 16 39.66 -28.59 7.94
C ALA A 16 39.57 -28.12 6.48
N LYS A 17 39.71 -26.82 6.22
CA LYS A 17 39.81 -26.27 4.86
C LYS A 17 41.04 -26.81 4.12
N ALA A 18 42.21 -26.82 4.77
CA ALA A 18 43.46 -27.29 4.17
C ALA A 18 43.44 -28.80 3.84
N HIS A 19 42.57 -29.58 4.50
CA HIS A 19 42.46 -31.02 4.32
C HIS A 19 41.13 -31.46 3.67
N ASN A 20 40.34 -30.54 3.12
CA ASN A 20 39.05 -30.83 2.47
C ASN A 20 38.05 -31.59 3.36
N VAL A 21 38.00 -31.26 4.65
CA VAL A 21 37.12 -31.89 5.66
C VAL A 21 36.32 -30.86 6.47
N LEU A 22 35.90 -29.75 5.83
CA LEU A 22 35.05 -28.74 6.47
C LEU A 22 33.70 -29.34 6.89
N PRO A 23 33.16 -28.98 8.07
CA PRO A 23 31.84 -29.45 8.50
C PRO A 23 30.71 -28.71 7.79
N ASP A 24 29.54 -29.34 7.71
CA ASP A 24 28.31 -28.70 7.20
C ASP A 24 27.71 -27.69 8.18
N VAL A 25 27.98 -27.88 9.47
CA VAL A 25 27.52 -27.04 10.58
C VAL A 25 28.69 -26.78 11.51
N VAL A 26 29.02 -25.51 11.76
CA VAL A 26 30.01 -25.19 12.79
C VAL A 26 29.32 -25.21 14.14
N SER A 27 29.85 -25.98 15.09
CA SER A 27 29.27 -26.10 16.42
C SER A 27 30.28 -25.79 17.52
N PHE A 28 29.82 -25.09 18.56
CA PHE A 28 30.61 -24.73 19.73
C PHE A 28 29.70 -24.39 20.92
N HIS A 29 30.27 -24.41 22.12
CA HIS A 29 29.52 -24.23 23.36
C HIS A 29 29.65 -22.79 23.89
N VAL A 30 28.63 -22.29 24.58
CA VAL A 30 28.65 -20.99 25.28
C VAL A 30 28.17 -21.13 26.72
N ILE A 31 29.12 -21.09 27.66
CA ILE A 31 28.89 -21.43 29.07
C ILE A 31 29.50 -20.33 29.98
N TRP A 32 28.99 -20.16 31.22
CA TRP A 32 29.55 -19.34 32.32
C TRP A 32 29.50 -17.80 32.16
N ASP A 33 28.30 -17.22 32.00
CA ASP A 33 28.00 -15.77 31.88
C ASP A 33 28.44 -15.09 30.55
N ASN A 34 28.75 -15.92 29.55
CA ASN A 34 29.12 -15.49 28.20
C ASN A 34 27.94 -15.42 27.23
N GLU A 35 26.70 -15.64 27.66
CA GLU A 35 25.54 -15.61 26.79
C GLU A 35 25.29 -14.22 26.19
N ARG A 36 25.77 -13.16 26.86
CA ARG A 36 25.77 -11.77 26.34
C ARG A 36 26.59 -11.63 25.05
N ASN A 37 27.59 -12.49 24.88
CA ASN A 37 28.54 -12.44 23.78
C ASN A 37 28.18 -13.40 22.65
N ILE A 38 27.08 -14.17 22.75
CA ILE A 38 26.63 -15.06 21.67
C ILE A 38 26.57 -14.31 20.30
N PRO A 39 25.98 -13.09 20.20
CA PRO A 39 25.96 -12.37 18.93
C PRO A 39 27.36 -11.97 18.43
N SER A 40 28.27 -11.57 19.33
CA SER A 40 29.63 -11.19 18.95
C SER A 40 30.46 -12.40 18.52
N TYR A 41 30.31 -13.56 19.17
CA TYR A 41 30.98 -14.79 18.76
C TYR A 41 30.51 -15.28 17.39
N ALA A 42 29.19 -15.30 17.15
CA ALA A 42 28.65 -15.72 15.86
C ALA A 42 29.07 -14.78 14.73
N SER A 43 29.05 -13.46 14.96
CA SER A 43 29.48 -12.48 13.96
C SER A 43 30.99 -12.53 13.68
N ASP A 44 31.82 -12.66 14.71
CA ASP A 44 33.28 -12.83 14.57
C ASP A 44 33.63 -14.10 13.79
N LEU A 45 32.96 -15.22 14.09
CA LEU A 45 33.14 -16.49 13.38
C LEU A 45 32.72 -16.38 11.91
N ARG A 46 31.57 -15.76 11.61
CA ARG A 46 31.15 -15.52 10.22
C ARG A 46 32.14 -14.63 9.47
N ALA A 47 32.60 -13.55 10.08
CA ALA A 47 33.60 -12.65 9.49
C ALA A 47 34.94 -13.37 9.26
N PHE A 48 35.34 -14.25 10.17
CA PHE A 48 36.49 -15.12 9.99
C PHE A 48 36.33 -16.08 8.82
N MET A 49 35.20 -16.80 8.74
CA MET A 49 34.91 -17.73 7.65
C MET A 49 34.92 -17.01 6.29
N ALA A 50 34.27 -15.85 6.19
CA ALA A 50 34.25 -15.03 4.98
C ALA A 50 35.65 -14.60 4.53
N ARG A 51 36.47 -14.05 5.44
CA ARG A 51 37.85 -13.63 5.13
C ARG A 51 38.75 -14.77 4.69
N ASN A 52 38.46 -15.98 5.15
CA ASN A 52 39.22 -17.19 4.82
C ASN A 52 38.55 -18.02 3.73
N GLY A 53 37.55 -17.51 2.99
CA GLY A 53 36.88 -18.24 1.92
C GLY A 53 36.29 -19.58 2.36
N ILE A 54 35.73 -19.63 3.57
CA ILE A 54 34.96 -20.76 4.12
C ILE A 54 33.49 -20.36 4.03
N ASN A 55 32.66 -21.21 3.39
CA ASN A 55 31.25 -20.91 3.14
C ASN A 55 30.33 -21.88 3.91
N ILE A 56 30.37 -21.80 5.24
CA ILE A 56 29.44 -22.55 6.10
C ILE A 56 28.40 -21.57 6.64
N GLN A 57 27.13 -21.84 6.36
CA GLN A 57 26.03 -20.94 6.75
C GLN A 57 25.52 -21.22 8.17
N LYS A 58 25.57 -22.49 8.59
CA LYS A 58 24.93 -22.97 9.81
C LYS A 58 25.89 -22.93 10.99
N ILE A 59 25.44 -22.26 12.05
CA ILE A 59 26.09 -22.24 13.35
C ILE A 59 25.16 -22.90 14.35
N SER A 60 25.65 -23.87 15.11
CA SER A 60 24.91 -24.54 16.19
C SER A 60 25.57 -24.29 17.53
N ILE A 61 24.83 -23.72 18.48
CA ILE A 61 25.28 -23.62 19.88
C ILE A 61 24.65 -24.79 20.65
N ASN A 62 25.23 -25.97 20.46
CA ASN A 62 24.70 -27.24 20.95
C ASN A 62 24.84 -27.44 22.47
N GLU A 63 25.54 -26.55 23.15
CA GLU A 63 25.43 -26.37 24.58
C GLU A 63 25.48 -24.89 24.94
N TYR A 64 24.41 -24.39 25.54
CA TYR A 64 24.40 -23.09 26.20
C TYR A 64 23.90 -23.22 27.64
N ASP A 65 24.37 -22.34 28.50
CA ASP A 65 23.73 -22.11 29.79
C ASP A 65 24.00 -20.71 30.35
N SER A 66 23.23 -20.35 31.36
CA SER A 66 23.35 -19.10 32.10
C SER A 66 23.51 -19.40 33.59
N PHE A 67 24.74 -19.32 34.09
CA PHE A 67 25.06 -19.55 35.49
C PHE A 67 24.81 -18.31 36.36
N ASP A 68 24.21 -18.51 37.53
CA ASP A 68 24.28 -17.56 38.64
C ASP A 68 25.63 -17.79 39.33
N GLY A 69 26.43 -16.74 39.49
CA GLY A 69 27.88 -16.82 39.74
C GLY A 69 28.32 -17.38 41.09
N SER A 70 27.55 -18.24 41.75
CA SER A 70 27.84 -18.76 43.10
C SER A 70 28.00 -20.27 43.22
N ASP A 71 27.60 -21.11 42.25
CA ASP A 71 27.87 -22.56 42.32
C ASP A 71 27.62 -23.28 40.97
N PRO A 72 28.61 -24.00 40.40
CA PRO A 72 28.40 -24.86 39.21
C PRO A 72 27.34 -25.96 39.40
N ASN A 73 26.93 -26.27 40.64
CA ASN A 73 25.86 -27.21 40.99
C ASN A 73 24.53 -26.52 41.40
N THR A 74 24.39 -25.18 41.30
CA THR A 74 23.11 -24.46 41.56
C THR A 74 22.21 -24.31 40.33
N THR A 75 22.16 -25.34 39.49
CA THR A 75 21.10 -25.53 38.50
C THR A 75 19.68 -25.55 39.11
N SER A 76 19.56 -25.45 40.44
CA SER A 76 18.34 -25.67 41.23
C SER A 76 17.36 -24.50 41.30
N ALA A 77 17.74 -23.26 40.98
CA ALA A 77 16.83 -22.12 41.13
C ALA A 77 16.50 -21.45 39.78
N PRO A 78 15.29 -21.63 39.23
CA PRO A 78 14.94 -21.22 37.88
C PRO A 78 14.99 -19.68 37.72
N ASN A 79 15.71 -19.19 36.71
CA ASN A 79 15.80 -17.75 36.40
C ASN A 79 15.23 -17.49 34.99
N PRO A 80 13.90 -17.35 34.85
CA PRO A 80 13.27 -17.13 33.55
C PRO A 80 13.77 -15.84 32.89
N GLY A 81 14.00 -14.78 33.64
CA GLY A 81 14.42 -13.50 33.06
C GLY A 81 15.79 -13.55 32.36
N ARG A 82 16.76 -14.24 32.95
CA ARG A 82 18.10 -14.43 32.35
C ARG A 82 18.06 -15.37 31.13
N HIS A 83 17.20 -16.39 31.18
CA HIS A 83 17.02 -17.31 30.05
C HIS A 83 16.34 -16.65 28.85
N VAL A 84 15.40 -15.72 29.09
CA VAL A 84 14.82 -14.92 28.01
C VAL A 84 15.89 -14.06 27.32
N ARG A 85 16.81 -13.45 28.07
CA ARG A 85 17.97 -12.77 27.46
C ARG A 85 18.83 -13.72 26.63
N LEU A 86 19.08 -14.93 27.13
CA LEU A 86 19.86 -15.93 26.40
C LEU A 86 19.19 -16.26 25.07
N LEU A 87 17.88 -16.56 25.07
CA LEU A 87 17.10 -16.82 23.87
C LEU A 87 17.15 -15.64 22.90
N ALA A 88 17.03 -14.41 23.41
CA ALA A 88 17.11 -13.20 22.59
C ALA A 88 18.47 -13.07 21.90
N ASN A 89 19.55 -13.44 22.58
CA ASN A 89 20.89 -13.42 22.02
C ASN A 89 21.15 -14.53 20.99
N LEU A 90 20.54 -15.71 21.15
CA LEU A 90 20.55 -16.76 20.13
C LEU A 90 19.86 -16.28 18.85
N GLU A 91 18.67 -15.70 18.99
CA GLU A 91 17.90 -15.14 17.87
C GLU A 91 18.66 -14.01 17.15
N ARG A 92 19.24 -13.06 17.91
CA ARG A 92 20.09 -12.00 17.34
C ARG A 92 21.34 -12.53 16.64
N ALA A 93 21.90 -13.63 17.15
CA ALA A 93 23.02 -14.28 16.50
C ALA A 93 22.62 -15.01 15.22
N GLY A 94 21.32 -15.28 14.99
CA GLY A 94 20.81 -16.01 13.84
C GLY A 94 21.44 -17.40 13.74
N VAL A 95 21.60 -18.08 14.88
CA VAL A 95 22.09 -19.47 14.90
C VAL A 95 21.04 -20.39 14.30
N ASP A 96 21.49 -21.47 13.65
CA ASP A 96 20.60 -22.46 13.02
C ASP A 96 19.94 -23.35 14.08
N SER A 97 20.67 -23.67 15.15
CA SER A 97 20.17 -24.46 16.26
C SER A 97 20.90 -24.11 17.56
N ALA A 98 20.24 -24.39 18.67
CA ALA A 98 20.84 -24.28 19.99
C ALA A 98 20.21 -25.30 20.94
N ALA A 99 21.00 -25.83 21.88
CA ALA A 99 20.50 -26.74 22.90
C ALA A 99 21.02 -26.30 24.28
N LYS A 100 20.10 -26.30 25.26
CA LYS A 100 20.48 -26.07 26.66
C LYS A 100 21.40 -27.21 27.10
N SER A 101 22.40 -26.90 27.90
CA SER A 101 23.28 -27.87 28.54
C SER A 101 22.51 -28.97 29.30
N SER A 102 23.21 -30.05 29.63
CA SER A 102 22.69 -31.13 30.48
C SER A 102 23.67 -31.38 31.62
N TRP A 103 23.64 -30.54 32.66
CA TRP A 103 24.55 -30.64 33.80
C TRP A 103 23.98 -31.46 34.96
N SER A 104 22.65 -31.53 35.09
CA SER A 104 22.00 -32.40 36.07
C SER A 104 21.90 -33.85 35.60
N ASP A 105 21.57 -34.76 36.52
CA ASP A 105 21.17 -36.14 36.19
C ASP A 105 20.11 -36.17 35.08
N CYS A 106 20.06 -37.30 34.37
CA CYS A 106 19.16 -37.50 33.24
C CYS A 106 17.70 -37.16 33.59
N CYS A 107 16.93 -36.77 32.56
CA CYS A 107 15.46 -36.69 32.59
C CYS A 107 14.82 -35.43 33.23
N THR A 108 15.55 -34.31 33.34
CA THR A 108 15.00 -33.05 33.89
C THR A 108 14.83 -31.91 32.86
N LEU A 109 15.30 -32.10 31.63
CA LEU A 109 15.53 -31.02 30.66
C LEU A 109 16.33 -29.86 31.30
N ASP A 110 17.35 -30.19 32.09
CA ASP A 110 18.21 -29.24 32.80
C ASP A 110 17.41 -28.22 33.63
N ASN A 111 16.49 -28.75 34.43
CA ASN A 111 15.54 -28.04 35.30
C ASN A 111 14.45 -27.23 34.58
N VAL A 112 14.29 -27.40 33.27
CA VAL A 112 13.10 -26.90 32.56
C VAL A 112 11.87 -27.73 32.93
N ALA A 113 11.98 -29.06 33.01
CA ALA A 113 10.86 -29.92 33.37
C ALA A 113 11.27 -31.16 34.20
N PRO A 114 11.83 -30.96 35.42
CA PRO A 114 12.17 -32.07 36.30
C PRO A 114 10.90 -32.86 36.66
N ASN A 115 10.97 -34.19 36.59
CA ASN A 115 9.87 -35.09 36.93
C ASN A 115 8.55 -34.76 36.20
N ASN A 116 8.63 -34.39 34.92
CA ASN A 116 7.48 -33.99 34.08
C ASN A 116 6.66 -32.81 34.65
N SER A 117 7.28 -31.98 35.49
CA SER A 117 6.63 -30.83 36.14
C SER A 117 7.08 -29.53 35.50
N LYS A 118 6.14 -28.64 35.21
CA LYS A 118 6.43 -27.33 34.58
C LYS A 118 7.09 -26.39 35.58
N THR A 119 8.32 -25.96 35.32
CA THR A 119 9.01 -24.92 36.11
C THR A 119 8.77 -23.53 35.52
N PRO A 120 9.18 -22.44 36.20
CA PRO A 120 9.24 -21.12 35.59
C PRO A 120 10.04 -21.07 34.27
N LEU A 121 11.10 -21.88 34.16
CA LEU A 121 11.84 -21.99 32.89
C LEU A 121 10.97 -22.62 31.80
N TRP A 122 10.21 -23.68 32.11
CA TRP A 122 9.26 -24.26 31.15
C TRP A 122 8.33 -23.21 30.56
N TRP A 123 7.77 -22.34 31.40
CA TRP A 123 6.88 -21.28 30.94
C TRP A 123 7.58 -20.22 30.10
N ALA A 124 8.84 -19.88 30.40
CA ALA A 124 9.62 -18.98 29.56
C ALA A 124 9.90 -19.58 28.18
N TYR A 125 10.32 -20.84 28.11
CA TYR A 125 10.54 -21.56 26.84
C TYR A 125 9.25 -21.78 26.06
N LYS A 126 8.14 -22.09 26.74
CA LYS A 126 6.82 -22.20 26.10
C LYS A 126 6.38 -20.87 25.50
N ALA A 127 6.55 -19.77 26.24
CA ALA A 127 6.18 -18.45 25.76
C ALA A 127 7.05 -17.99 24.58
N TYR A 128 8.34 -18.34 24.55
CA TYR A 128 9.20 -18.19 23.37
C TYR A 128 8.71 -19.04 22.19
N ALA A 129 8.42 -20.33 22.41
CA ALA A 129 7.94 -21.25 21.38
C ALA A 129 6.58 -20.85 20.76
N ASP A 130 5.79 -20.06 21.48
CA ASP A 130 4.51 -19.53 21.02
C ASP A 130 4.62 -18.24 20.19
N ILE A 131 5.82 -17.70 20.02
CA ILE A 131 6.03 -16.59 19.09
C ILE A 131 6.04 -17.18 17.68
N THR A 132 5.02 -16.83 16.90
CA THR A 132 4.86 -17.29 15.51
C THR A 132 4.98 -16.12 14.53
N GLY A 133 4.96 -16.45 13.24
CA GLY A 133 5.01 -15.47 12.16
C GLY A 133 6.39 -14.83 12.03
N ARG A 134 6.43 -13.49 12.10
CA ARG A 134 7.64 -12.70 11.86
C ARG A 134 8.17 -12.09 13.16
N LEU A 135 9.44 -12.34 13.45
CA LEU A 135 10.14 -11.66 14.54
C LEU A 135 10.35 -10.17 14.24
N VAL A 136 10.28 -9.37 15.29
CA VAL A 136 10.50 -7.91 15.26
C VAL A 136 11.56 -7.49 16.25
N GLN A 137 12.09 -6.28 16.04
CA GLN A 137 13.15 -5.74 16.87
C GLN A 137 12.62 -5.40 18.28
N VAL A 138 13.36 -5.84 19.29
CA VAL A 138 13.19 -5.43 20.68
C VAL A 138 14.32 -4.48 21.03
N GLY A 139 13.96 -3.28 21.52
CA GLY A 139 14.92 -2.24 21.88
C GLY A 139 15.88 -2.67 22.99
N SER A 140 17.05 -2.03 23.05
CA SER A 140 18.07 -2.31 24.07
C SER A 140 17.68 -1.76 25.44
N SER A 141 17.94 -2.54 26.49
CA SER A 141 17.88 -2.08 27.88
C SER A 141 19.06 -2.67 28.67
N PRO A 142 19.62 -1.94 29.65
CA PRO A 142 20.75 -2.42 30.45
C PRO A 142 20.39 -3.62 31.35
N SER A 143 19.10 -3.84 31.60
CA SER A 143 18.63 -4.83 32.58
C SER A 143 17.47 -5.70 32.11
N ILE A 144 16.90 -5.42 30.94
CA ILE A 144 15.79 -6.17 30.37
C ILE A 144 16.12 -6.50 28.92
N ASP A 145 15.74 -7.69 28.50
CA ASP A 145 15.91 -8.13 27.13
C ASP A 145 14.72 -9.01 26.73
N GLY A 146 14.54 -9.31 25.44
CA GLY A 146 13.41 -10.10 25.00
C GLY A 146 13.35 -10.40 23.52
N ILE A 147 12.29 -11.15 23.17
CA ILE A 147 11.95 -11.55 21.82
C ILE A 147 10.51 -11.13 21.57
N ALA A 148 10.24 -10.64 20.37
CA ALA A 148 8.90 -10.26 19.94
C ALA A 148 8.64 -10.75 18.52
N GLY A 149 7.39 -11.09 18.23
CA GLY A 149 6.95 -11.43 16.88
C GLY A 149 5.45 -11.21 16.71
N HIS A 150 5.03 -11.17 15.45
CA HIS A 150 3.63 -11.00 15.07
C HIS A 150 3.25 -11.96 13.94
N ASP A 151 1.99 -12.38 13.95
CA ASP A 151 1.47 -13.35 13.00
C ASP A 151 0.06 -12.93 12.55
N SER A 152 -0.07 -12.65 11.26
CA SER A 152 -1.34 -12.24 10.66
C SER A 152 -2.34 -13.39 10.55
N SER A 153 -1.88 -14.64 10.56
CA SER A 153 -2.75 -15.83 10.47
C SER A 153 -3.45 -16.10 11.80
N THR A 154 -2.75 -15.97 12.91
CA THR A 154 -3.32 -16.07 14.27
C THR A 154 -3.88 -14.74 14.76
N ARG A 155 -3.60 -13.64 14.05
CA ARG A 155 -3.95 -12.26 14.41
C ARG A 155 -3.47 -11.86 15.80
N THR A 156 -2.27 -12.29 16.15
CA THR A 156 -1.64 -11.99 17.44
C THR A 156 -0.24 -11.42 17.26
N ALA A 157 0.21 -10.64 18.24
CA ALA A 157 1.62 -10.42 18.49
C ALA A 157 1.98 -10.87 19.89
N ARG A 158 3.18 -11.39 20.06
CA ARG A 158 3.69 -11.86 21.34
C ARG A 158 5.04 -11.25 21.64
N VAL A 159 5.22 -10.85 22.88
CA VAL A 159 6.48 -10.33 23.41
C VAL A 159 6.81 -11.12 24.67
N ILE A 160 8.01 -11.68 24.75
CA ILE A 160 8.56 -12.19 26.01
C ILE A 160 9.72 -11.30 26.44
N LEU A 161 9.63 -10.74 27.64
CA LEU A 161 10.65 -9.89 28.25
C LEU A 161 11.20 -10.58 29.48
N GLY A 162 12.50 -10.53 29.66
CA GLY A 162 13.20 -11.09 30.81
C GLY A 162 14.06 -10.05 31.48
N ARG A 163 13.89 -9.90 32.79
CA ARG A 163 14.78 -9.07 33.58
C ARG A 163 15.99 -9.89 34.02
N HIS A 164 17.18 -9.34 33.82
CA HIS A 164 18.45 -10.04 34.02
C HIS A 164 19.45 -9.22 34.84
N GLY A 165 18.97 -8.15 35.49
CA GLY A 165 19.74 -7.25 36.33
C GLY A 165 18.92 -6.05 36.83
N GLY A 166 19.57 -5.15 37.56
CA GLY A 166 18.97 -3.88 38.04
C GLY A 166 17.90 -4.03 39.12
N ALA A 167 17.43 -2.89 39.66
CA ALA A 167 16.47 -2.83 40.77
C ALA A 167 15.03 -3.10 40.33
N ALA A 168 14.30 -3.95 41.06
CA ALA A 168 12.89 -4.23 40.80
C ALA A 168 12.04 -2.94 40.73
N GLY A 169 11.01 -2.95 39.88
CA GLY A 169 10.11 -1.81 39.73
C GLY A 169 9.27 -1.91 38.46
N ASP A 170 8.39 -0.93 38.29
CA ASP A 170 7.52 -0.83 37.12
C ASP A 170 8.32 -0.47 35.87
N ILE A 171 7.93 -1.03 34.73
CA ILE A 171 8.60 -0.79 33.44
C ILE A 171 7.56 -0.46 32.37
N GLY A 172 7.78 0.64 31.66
CA GLY A 172 7.02 0.96 30.45
C GLY A 172 7.54 0.21 29.23
N VAL A 173 6.66 -0.52 28.55
CA VAL A 173 6.93 -1.20 27.28
C VAL A 173 6.22 -0.44 26.18
N SER A 174 7.00 0.26 25.37
CA SER A 174 6.54 0.99 24.19
C SER A 174 6.42 0.07 22.99
N ILE A 175 5.21 -0.10 22.46
CA ILE A 175 4.92 -0.92 21.27
C ILE A 175 4.51 0.00 20.15
N THR A 176 5.33 0.10 19.11
CA THR A 176 5.22 1.09 18.02
C THR A 176 4.87 0.43 16.69
N ALA A 177 4.65 1.26 15.66
CA ALA A 177 4.36 0.83 14.28
C ALA A 177 3.12 -0.08 14.16
N LEU A 178 2.09 0.19 14.97
CA LEU A 178 0.85 -0.60 14.98
C LEU A 178 0.05 -0.48 13.67
N ASP A 179 0.31 0.54 12.86
CA ASP A 179 -0.22 0.71 11.51
C ASP A 179 0.25 -0.40 10.54
N GLN A 180 1.42 -0.99 10.79
CA GLN A 180 1.97 -2.09 9.98
C GLN A 180 1.34 -3.45 10.33
N VAL A 181 0.58 -3.51 11.42
CA VAL A 181 -0.07 -4.72 11.96
C VAL A 181 -1.52 -4.42 12.34
N SER A 182 -2.24 -3.76 11.43
CA SER A 182 -3.61 -3.28 11.64
C SER A 182 -4.61 -4.35 12.07
N TYR A 183 -4.35 -5.63 11.80
CA TYR A 183 -5.17 -6.76 12.25
C TYR A 183 -5.17 -6.96 13.78
N LEU A 184 -4.23 -6.34 14.51
CA LEU A 184 -4.17 -6.28 15.97
C LEU A 184 -4.99 -5.11 16.56
N ALA A 185 -5.47 -4.19 15.73
CA ALA A 185 -6.20 -3.02 16.15
C ALA A 185 -7.69 -3.16 15.84
N GLY A 186 -8.53 -2.67 16.74
CA GLY A 186 -9.98 -2.55 16.57
C GLY A 186 -10.45 -1.26 17.26
N GLU A 187 -11.28 -0.45 16.60
CA GLU A 187 -11.77 0.84 17.13
C GLU A 187 -10.67 1.79 17.66
N GLY A 188 -9.48 1.77 17.04
CA GLY A 188 -8.34 2.57 17.51
C GLY A 188 -7.74 2.09 18.84
N LYS A 189 -7.99 0.84 19.25
CA LYS A 189 -7.44 0.20 20.45
C LYS A 189 -6.74 -1.12 20.12
N VAL A 190 -5.89 -1.59 21.02
CA VAL A 190 -5.28 -2.94 21.03
C VAL A 190 -5.57 -3.59 22.37
N HIS A 191 -5.98 -4.85 22.37
CA HIS A 191 -6.10 -5.63 23.59
C HIS A 191 -4.76 -6.19 24.02
N VAL A 192 -4.44 -6.07 25.31
CA VAL A 192 -3.19 -6.57 25.88
C VAL A 192 -3.48 -7.44 27.08
N VAL A 193 -3.02 -8.69 26.99
CA VAL A 193 -2.87 -9.57 28.15
C VAL A 193 -1.41 -9.61 28.53
N ALA A 194 -1.07 -9.23 29.77
CA ALA A 194 0.28 -9.40 30.31
C ALA A 194 0.28 -10.42 31.44
N GLU A 195 1.17 -11.40 31.33
CA GLU A 195 1.32 -12.49 32.28
C GLU A 195 2.75 -12.54 32.82
N LYS A 196 2.88 -12.66 34.14
CA LYS A 196 4.14 -12.69 34.86
C LYS A 196 4.58 -14.13 35.13
N ILE A 197 5.86 -14.40 34.88
CA ILE A 197 6.54 -15.65 35.23
C ILE A 197 7.52 -15.35 36.35
N THR A 198 7.14 -15.70 37.58
CA THR A 198 7.96 -15.50 38.78
C THR A 198 9.02 -16.60 38.91
N ARG A 199 10.05 -16.37 39.73
CA ARG A 199 11.10 -17.36 40.03
C ARG A 199 10.62 -18.54 40.90
N PHE A 200 9.59 -18.35 41.72
CA PHE A 200 9.12 -19.36 42.66
C PHE A 200 7.66 -19.71 42.44
N THR A 201 7.34 -21.00 42.49
CA THR A 201 5.99 -21.55 42.29
C THR A 201 5.19 -21.75 43.59
N SER A 202 5.73 -21.34 44.75
CA SER A 202 5.11 -21.62 46.05
C SER A 202 3.75 -20.91 46.20
N GLY A 203 2.68 -21.61 45.82
CA GLY A 203 1.29 -21.19 46.02
C GLY A 203 0.61 -20.50 44.82
N SER A 204 1.18 -20.53 43.61
CA SER A 204 0.56 -19.89 42.44
C SER A 204 0.77 -20.64 41.13
N THR A 205 -0.26 -20.66 40.29
CA THR A 205 -0.18 -21.14 38.91
C THR A 205 0.57 -20.14 38.05
N LEU A 206 1.57 -20.61 37.30
CA LEU A 206 2.26 -19.79 36.30
C LEU A 206 1.73 -20.07 34.90
N PRO A 207 1.77 -19.08 33.99
CA PRO A 207 2.06 -17.67 34.27
C PRO A 207 0.87 -16.97 34.99
N GLN A 208 1.15 -15.89 35.73
CA GLN A 208 0.14 -15.12 36.44
C GLN A 208 -0.34 -13.93 35.61
N ARG A 209 -1.61 -13.90 35.21
CA ARG A 209 -2.19 -12.73 34.53
C ARG A 209 -2.23 -11.53 35.46
N VAL A 210 -1.65 -10.41 35.03
CA VAL A 210 -1.64 -9.14 35.79
C VAL A 210 -2.22 -7.96 35.01
N ILE A 211 -2.34 -8.07 33.68
CA ILE A 211 -3.01 -7.11 32.82
C ILE A 211 -3.91 -7.88 31.84
N ASP A 212 -5.10 -7.36 31.61
CA ASP A 212 -6.10 -7.86 30.67
C ASP A 212 -7.02 -6.68 30.32
N THR A 213 -6.60 -5.85 29.36
CA THR A 213 -7.31 -4.59 29.06
C THR A 213 -6.97 -4.03 27.68
N ASP A 214 -7.82 -3.13 27.20
CA ASP A 214 -7.64 -2.42 25.94
C ASP A 214 -6.86 -1.12 26.13
N TYR A 215 -5.89 -0.91 25.24
CA TYR A 215 -5.07 0.30 25.19
C TYR A 215 -5.44 1.12 23.95
N ALA A 216 -5.77 2.40 24.14
CA ALA A 216 -5.98 3.33 23.04
C ALA A 216 -4.67 3.57 22.28
N ILE A 217 -4.72 3.47 20.96
CA ILE A 217 -3.60 3.73 20.06
C ILE A 217 -3.46 5.23 19.89
N SER A 218 -2.26 5.75 20.13
CA SER A 218 -1.91 7.14 19.83
C SER A 218 -0.59 7.16 19.08
N ASN A 219 -0.53 7.88 17.96
CA ASN A 219 0.66 7.97 17.10
C ASN A 219 1.24 6.58 16.72
N ASN A 220 0.35 5.65 16.34
CA ASN A 220 0.69 4.27 15.99
C ASN A 220 1.43 3.50 17.11
N GLN A 221 1.18 3.86 18.36
CA GLN A 221 1.84 3.30 19.54
C GLN A 221 0.88 3.07 20.71
N ILE A 222 1.20 2.09 21.55
CA ILE A 222 0.72 1.96 22.93
C ILE A 222 1.92 1.87 23.90
N THR A 223 1.70 2.21 25.16
CA THR A 223 2.67 1.97 26.24
C THR A 223 2.01 1.16 27.35
N VAL A 224 2.56 -0.03 27.61
CA VAL A 224 2.09 -0.96 28.64
C VAL A 224 2.99 -0.84 29.86
N ILE A 225 2.44 -0.53 31.03
CA ILE A 225 3.21 -0.46 32.29
C ILE A 225 3.15 -1.83 32.96
N LEU A 226 4.28 -2.54 33.03
CA LEU A 226 4.39 -3.83 33.69
C LEU A 226 4.68 -3.65 35.19
N PRO A 227 3.79 -4.11 36.09
CA PRO A 227 3.92 -3.82 37.52
C PRO A 227 4.98 -4.72 38.20
N GLY A 228 5.84 -4.09 39.00
CA GLY A 228 6.75 -4.75 39.94
C GLY A 228 7.68 -5.78 39.30
N PHE A 229 8.31 -5.47 38.17
CA PHE A 229 9.15 -6.41 37.43
C PHE A 229 10.47 -6.71 38.17
N ALA A 230 10.54 -7.83 38.87
CA ALA A 230 11.69 -8.20 39.70
C ALA A 230 12.85 -8.83 38.88
N SER A 231 14.05 -8.85 39.47
CA SER A 231 15.34 -9.05 38.79
C SER A 231 15.57 -10.40 38.09
N THR A 232 14.70 -11.39 38.35
CA THR A 232 14.81 -12.75 37.79
C THR A 232 13.55 -13.19 37.05
N GLU A 233 12.56 -12.31 36.92
CA GLU A 233 11.26 -12.66 36.37
C GLU A 233 11.23 -12.52 34.85
N ALA A 234 10.20 -13.07 34.24
CA ALA A 234 9.83 -12.76 32.87
C ALA A 234 8.38 -12.27 32.78
N PHE A 235 8.09 -11.54 31.72
CA PHE A 235 6.75 -11.11 31.33
C PHE A 235 6.46 -11.58 29.92
N VAL A 236 5.22 -12.02 29.70
CA VAL A 236 4.68 -12.36 28.40
C VAL A 236 3.55 -11.39 28.11
N LEU A 237 3.64 -10.65 27.00
CA LEU A 237 2.55 -9.83 26.51
C LEU A 237 1.98 -10.53 25.28
N THR A 238 0.67 -10.72 25.27
CA THR A 238 -0.09 -11.11 24.07
C THR A 238 -0.93 -9.92 23.65
N LEU A 239 -0.73 -9.49 22.42
CA LEU A 239 -1.51 -8.45 21.77
C LEU A 239 -2.47 -9.11 20.78
N SER A 240 -3.70 -8.64 20.80
CA SER A 240 -4.71 -8.98 19.82
C SER A 240 -5.56 -7.74 19.56
N SER A 241 -6.44 -7.82 18.57
CA SER A 241 -7.59 -6.92 18.56
C SER A 241 -8.31 -6.99 19.90
N PRO A 242 -8.90 -5.88 20.39
CA PRO A 242 -10.04 -5.92 21.31
C PRO A 242 -10.93 -7.09 20.93
N ALA A 243 -11.24 -7.92 21.92
CA ALA A 243 -12.41 -8.76 21.80
C ALA A 243 -13.51 -7.80 21.39
N VAL A 244 -14.12 -8.05 20.23
CA VAL A 244 -15.33 -7.35 19.86
C VAL A 244 -16.18 -7.40 21.12
N SER A 245 -16.55 -6.24 21.65
CA SER A 245 -17.69 -6.21 22.55
C SER A 245 -18.82 -6.97 21.83
N ASN A 246 -19.87 -7.44 22.50
CA ASN A 246 -21.02 -8.00 21.77
C ASN A 246 -21.75 -6.90 20.95
N ASP A 247 -21.02 -6.12 20.16
CA ASP A 247 -21.49 -5.30 19.09
C ASP A 247 -22.08 -6.22 18.04
N LEU A 248 -23.40 -6.27 18.10
CA LEU A 248 -24.27 -6.97 17.18
C LEU A 248 -24.98 -5.95 16.27
N ILE A 249 -24.56 -4.68 16.29
CA ILE A 249 -25.23 -3.59 15.59
C ILE A 249 -24.47 -3.35 14.28
N PRO A 250 -25.12 -3.57 13.11
CA PRO A 250 -24.52 -3.22 11.84
C PRO A 250 -24.25 -1.72 11.69
N PRO A 251 -23.23 -1.33 10.90
CA PRO A 251 -22.94 0.07 10.63
C PRO A 251 -24.15 0.75 9.97
N ALA A 252 -24.60 1.87 10.53
CA ALA A 252 -25.67 2.69 9.98
C ALA A 252 -25.15 3.46 8.76
N ILE A 253 -25.60 3.08 7.58
CA ILE A 253 -25.24 3.71 6.29
C ILE A 253 -26.09 4.96 6.06
N SER A 254 -25.44 6.06 5.67
CA SER A 254 -26.08 7.34 5.34
C SER A 254 -25.38 8.05 4.17
N SER A 255 -26.01 9.11 3.64
CA SER A 255 -25.46 9.97 2.59
C SER A 255 -24.97 9.23 1.34
N VAL A 256 -25.72 8.21 0.90
CA VAL A 256 -25.40 7.43 -0.30
C VAL A 256 -25.72 8.23 -1.55
N GLU A 257 -24.70 8.55 -2.34
CA GLU A 257 -24.82 9.43 -3.51
C GLU A 257 -23.90 9.00 -4.66
N ALA A 258 -24.23 9.45 -5.89
CA ALA A 258 -23.40 9.29 -7.07
C ALA A 258 -23.05 10.68 -7.65
N SER A 259 -21.75 11.01 -7.76
CA SER A 259 -21.32 12.41 -7.97
C SER A 259 -20.56 12.69 -9.27
N VAL A 260 -19.92 11.70 -9.91
CA VAL A 260 -19.13 11.91 -11.14
C VAL A 260 -19.62 10.98 -12.26
N LEU A 261 -20.69 11.39 -12.94
CA LEU A 261 -21.35 10.60 -13.98
C LEU A 261 -20.79 10.95 -15.37
N THR A 262 -19.80 10.20 -15.83
CA THR A 262 -19.32 10.28 -17.23
C THR A 262 -20.15 9.34 -18.11
N PRO A 263 -19.91 9.31 -19.44
CA PRO A 263 -20.57 8.32 -20.30
C PRO A 263 -20.21 6.87 -19.98
N SER A 264 -19.18 6.61 -19.16
CA SER A 264 -18.70 5.25 -18.87
C SER A 264 -18.25 5.01 -17.43
N SER A 265 -18.50 5.94 -16.51
CA SER A 265 -18.09 5.82 -15.10
C SER A 265 -19.03 6.56 -14.15
N ALA A 266 -19.01 6.13 -12.90
CA ALA A 266 -19.69 6.78 -11.77
C ALA A 266 -18.80 6.71 -10.53
N VAL A 267 -18.91 7.68 -9.62
CA VAL A 267 -18.28 7.62 -8.29
C VAL A 267 -19.38 7.54 -7.26
N ILE A 268 -19.35 6.49 -6.44
CA ILE A 268 -20.32 6.22 -5.39
C ILE A 268 -19.69 6.56 -4.05
N THR A 269 -20.36 7.40 -3.26
CA THR A 269 -19.91 7.82 -1.93
C THR A 269 -21.00 7.57 -0.90
N TRP A 270 -20.60 7.25 0.33
CA TRP A 270 -21.49 7.15 1.49
C TRP A 270 -20.71 7.32 2.78
N THR A 271 -21.42 7.42 3.91
CA THR A 271 -20.85 7.46 5.25
C THR A 271 -21.44 6.37 6.14
N THR A 272 -20.69 5.96 7.16
CA THR A 272 -21.17 5.11 8.25
C THR A 272 -20.92 5.76 9.61
N ASN A 273 -21.76 5.45 10.60
CA ASN A 273 -21.61 5.93 11.99
C ASN A 273 -20.39 5.34 12.71
N GLU A 274 -19.76 4.32 12.14
CA GLU A 274 -18.59 3.62 12.65
C GLU A 274 -17.68 3.16 11.50
N ALA A 275 -16.44 2.80 11.79
CA ALA A 275 -15.48 2.41 10.75
C ALA A 275 -15.84 1.04 10.15
N SER A 276 -15.97 0.97 8.83
CA SER A 276 -16.39 -0.24 8.12
C SER A 276 -15.70 -0.41 6.76
N ASP A 277 -15.75 -1.62 6.19
CA ASP A 277 -15.25 -1.89 4.84
C ASP A 277 -16.15 -1.27 3.75
N SER A 278 -15.70 -1.29 2.49
CA SER A 278 -16.41 -0.66 1.38
C SER A 278 -16.61 -1.59 0.19
N GLN A 279 -17.86 -1.74 -0.26
CA GLN A 279 -18.20 -2.49 -1.47
C GLN A 279 -19.50 -2.00 -2.12
N VAL A 280 -19.60 -2.06 -3.46
CA VAL A 280 -20.80 -1.66 -4.22
C VAL A 280 -21.29 -2.82 -5.08
N GLU A 281 -22.59 -3.09 -5.04
CA GLU A 281 -23.29 -3.91 -6.02
C GLU A 281 -24.05 -2.98 -6.97
N TYR A 282 -23.95 -3.21 -8.28
CA TYR A 282 -24.55 -2.34 -9.29
C TYR A 282 -24.97 -3.12 -10.54
N GLY A 283 -25.92 -2.58 -11.32
CA GLY A 283 -26.42 -3.19 -12.55
C GLY A 283 -27.53 -2.43 -13.23
N THR A 284 -27.95 -2.85 -14.42
CA THR A 284 -29.09 -2.24 -15.13
C THR A 284 -30.45 -2.65 -14.55
N THR A 285 -30.47 -3.63 -13.65
CA THR A 285 -31.66 -4.08 -12.92
C THR A 285 -31.37 -4.15 -11.42
N THR A 286 -32.40 -4.31 -10.60
CA THR A 286 -32.28 -4.48 -9.14
C THR A 286 -31.67 -5.82 -8.73
N SER A 287 -31.38 -6.72 -9.67
CA SER A 287 -30.54 -7.89 -9.43
C SER A 287 -29.05 -7.54 -9.38
N TYR A 288 -28.68 -6.32 -9.78
CA TYR A 288 -27.33 -5.78 -9.88
C TYR A 288 -26.43 -6.59 -10.83
N GLY A 289 -26.04 -7.81 -10.47
CA GLY A 289 -25.26 -8.69 -11.32
C GLY A 289 -23.78 -8.30 -11.46
N GLN A 290 -23.37 -7.15 -10.94
CA GLN A 290 -21.98 -6.75 -10.77
C GLN A 290 -21.71 -6.39 -9.30
N ILE A 291 -20.50 -6.70 -8.84
CA ILE A 291 -20.01 -6.34 -7.50
C ILE A 291 -18.56 -5.87 -7.62
N THR A 292 -18.20 -4.82 -6.91
CA THR A 292 -16.80 -4.34 -6.87
C THR A 292 -15.94 -5.27 -6.01
N SER A 293 -14.61 -5.20 -6.21
CA SER A 293 -13.67 -5.76 -5.25
C SER A 293 -13.91 -5.15 -3.85
N LEU A 294 -13.69 -5.94 -2.81
CA LEU A 294 -13.78 -5.48 -1.44
C LEU A 294 -12.62 -4.52 -1.11
N SER A 295 -12.93 -3.32 -0.64
CA SER A 295 -11.95 -2.45 0.01
C SER A 295 -11.97 -2.70 1.51
N SER A 296 -10.99 -3.45 2.04
CA SER A 296 -10.96 -3.91 3.44
C SER A 296 -10.48 -2.87 4.45
N ALA A 297 -10.08 -1.67 4.01
CA ALA A 297 -9.72 -0.59 4.91
C ALA A 297 -10.99 -0.08 5.62
N LEU A 298 -10.95 -0.04 6.96
CA LEU A 298 -12.08 0.41 7.76
C LEU A 298 -12.08 1.93 7.85
N VAL A 299 -13.09 2.56 7.25
CA VAL A 299 -13.28 4.01 7.21
C VAL A 299 -14.75 4.34 7.49
N SER A 300 -15.04 5.60 7.82
CA SER A 300 -16.41 6.11 7.98
C SER A 300 -16.88 6.97 6.80
N ALA A 301 -15.97 7.32 5.89
CA ALA A 301 -16.24 8.04 4.65
C ALA A 301 -15.74 7.21 3.47
N HIS A 302 -16.67 6.75 2.64
CA HIS A 302 -16.42 5.75 1.61
C HIS A 302 -16.44 6.38 0.22
N ASN A 303 -15.58 5.89 -0.67
CA ASN A 303 -15.55 6.27 -2.08
C ASN A 303 -15.23 5.05 -2.94
N ILE A 304 -16.05 4.78 -3.95
CA ILE A 304 -15.85 3.67 -4.89
C ILE A 304 -16.10 4.14 -6.33
N ASN A 305 -15.12 3.89 -7.21
CA ASN A 305 -15.20 4.21 -8.62
C ASN A 305 -15.75 3.03 -9.42
N LEU A 306 -16.84 3.26 -10.15
CA LEU A 306 -17.40 2.35 -11.14
C LEU A 306 -16.90 2.74 -12.54
N SER A 307 -16.51 1.75 -13.35
CA SER A 307 -16.01 1.96 -14.71
C SER A 307 -16.61 0.94 -15.68
N GLY A 308 -16.42 1.15 -16.99
CA GLY A 308 -16.94 0.25 -18.02
C GLY A 308 -18.46 0.31 -18.21
N LEU A 309 -19.09 1.41 -17.79
CA LEU A 309 -20.55 1.59 -17.90
C LEU A 309 -20.95 1.97 -19.33
N SER A 310 -22.20 1.69 -19.70
CA SER A 310 -22.78 2.15 -20.96
C SER A 310 -23.32 3.57 -20.82
N ALA A 311 -23.21 4.39 -21.87
CA ALA A 311 -23.67 5.78 -21.87
C ALA A 311 -25.20 5.88 -21.86
N GLN A 312 -25.74 6.95 -21.28
CA GLN A 312 -27.19 7.20 -21.14
C GLN A 312 -27.99 6.00 -20.59
N THR A 313 -27.35 5.20 -19.74
CA THR A 313 -27.93 3.95 -19.24
C THR A 313 -28.26 4.12 -17.76
N PRO A 314 -29.50 3.84 -17.34
CA PRO A 314 -29.85 3.82 -15.92
C PRO A 314 -29.22 2.60 -15.24
N TYR A 315 -28.62 2.83 -14.08
CA TYR A 315 -28.08 1.80 -13.21
C TYR A 315 -28.76 1.85 -11.85
N ASN A 316 -29.04 0.68 -11.31
CA ASN A 316 -29.39 0.42 -9.92
C ASN A 316 -28.12 0.08 -9.16
N TYR A 317 -27.97 0.57 -7.93
CA TYR A 317 -26.85 0.24 -7.07
C TYR A 317 -27.23 0.23 -5.60
N ARG A 318 -26.49 -0.52 -4.80
CA ARG A 318 -26.51 -0.45 -3.34
C ARG A 318 -25.10 -0.62 -2.78
N VAL A 319 -24.87 -0.03 -1.62
CA VAL A 319 -23.58 -0.10 -0.93
C VAL A 319 -23.64 -1.12 0.20
N ARG A 320 -22.52 -1.77 0.48
CA ARG A 320 -22.35 -2.74 1.55
C ARG A 320 -21.16 -2.31 2.39
N SER A 321 -21.33 -2.42 3.70
CA SER A 321 -20.32 -2.10 4.69
C SER A 321 -20.39 -3.12 5.81
N LYS A 322 -19.23 -3.64 6.20
CA LYS A 322 -19.07 -4.53 7.34
C LYS A 322 -18.12 -3.89 8.33
N ASP A 323 -18.56 -3.78 9.57
CA ASP A 323 -17.72 -3.26 10.65
C ASP A 323 -16.60 -4.25 11.03
N PHE A 324 -15.83 -3.88 12.05
CA PHE A 324 -14.79 -4.71 12.60
C PHE A 324 -15.33 -5.99 13.29
N ALA A 325 -16.52 -5.90 13.90
CA ALA A 325 -17.19 -7.01 14.57
C ALA A 325 -17.79 -8.06 13.61
N GLY A 326 -17.83 -7.73 12.33
CA GLY A 326 -18.37 -8.58 11.28
C GLY A 326 -19.85 -8.33 10.99
N ASN A 327 -20.49 -7.37 11.65
CA ASN A 327 -21.87 -7.03 11.36
C ASN A 327 -21.94 -6.31 10.01
N SER A 328 -22.84 -6.79 9.16
CA SER A 328 -22.94 -6.32 7.77
C SER A 328 -24.19 -5.48 7.59
N ALA A 329 -24.02 -4.28 7.05
CA ALA A 329 -25.10 -3.43 6.59
C ALA A 329 -25.13 -3.36 5.06
N VAL A 330 -26.33 -3.21 4.53
CA VAL A 330 -26.58 -3.03 3.10
C VAL A 330 -27.59 -1.90 2.96
N SER A 331 -27.31 -0.93 2.09
CA SER A 331 -28.22 0.18 1.86
C SER A 331 -29.48 -0.24 1.09
N SER A 332 -30.48 0.65 1.06
CA SER A 332 -31.53 0.62 0.05
C SER A 332 -30.96 0.68 -1.37
N ASN A 333 -31.81 0.39 -2.36
CA ASN A 333 -31.47 0.61 -3.77
C ASN A 333 -31.48 2.11 -4.10
N TYR A 334 -30.45 2.54 -4.83
CA TYR A 334 -30.32 3.86 -5.41
C TYR A 334 -30.17 3.73 -6.92
N THR A 335 -30.35 4.83 -7.64
CA THR A 335 -30.18 4.85 -9.10
C THR A 335 -29.37 6.04 -9.56
N PHE A 336 -28.64 5.87 -10.66
CA PHE A 336 -28.02 6.96 -11.40
C PHE A 336 -28.09 6.65 -12.90
N THR A 337 -27.94 7.68 -13.73
CA THR A 337 -27.87 7.53 -15.20
C THR A 337 -26.56 8.11 -15.69
N THR A 338 -25.80 7.34 -16.45
CA THR A 338 -24.53 7.81 -17.04
C THR A 338 -24.74 8.94 -18.03
N GLY A 339 -23.73 9.80 -18.18
CA GLY A 339 -23.77 10.93 -19.11
C GLY A 339 -23.93 10.50 -20.57
N ALA A 340 -24.37 11.44 -21.42
CA ALA A 340 -24.36 11.24 -22.86
C ALA A 340 -22.93 11.35 -23.42
N ARG A 341 -22.62 10.57 -24.45
CA ARG A 341 -21.42 10.85 -25.26
C ARG A 341 -21.61 12.22 -25.89
N GLN A 342 -20.57 13.06 -25.88
CA GLN A 342 -20.58 14.29 -26.66
C GLN A 342 -20.77 13.91 -28.15
N GLN A 343 -21.92 14.27 -28.72
CA GLN A 343 -22.15 14.14 -30.16
C GLN A 343 -21.50 15.34 -30.86
N THR A 344 -20.53 15.08 -31.73
CA THR A 344 -20.12 16.06 -32.74
C THR A 344 -21.15 16.02 -33.86
N VAL A 345 -21.94 17.08 -34.02
CA VAL A 345 -22.86 17.19 -35.16
C VAL A 345 -22.00 17.22 -36.43
N ARG A 346 -22.22 16.27 -37.34
CA ARG A 346 -21.53 16.24 -38.64
C ARG A 346 -22.18 17.29 -39.55
N ASP A 347 -21.39 18.24 -40.04
CA ASP A 347 -21.85 19.22 -41.01
C ASP A 347 -21.90 18.63 -42.42
N ASN A 348 -23.03 18.78 -43.10
CA ASN A 348 -23.26 18.26 -44.44
C ASN A 348 -23.95 19.27 -45.37
N ILE A 349 -24.06 20.52 -44.94
CA ILE A 349 -24.66 21.59 -45.73
C ILE A 349 -23.50 22.40 -46.32
N PRO A 350 -23.40 22.52 -47.66
CA PRO A 350 -22.39 23.38 -48.27
C PRO A 350 -22.66 24.86 -48.02
N PRO A 351 -21.61 25.69 -47.95
CA PRO A 351 -21.74 27.15 -47.84
C PRO A 351 -22.36 27.75 -49.10
N GLU A 352 -23.05 28.87 -49.01
CA GLU A 352 -23.53 29.66 -50.15
C GLU A 352 -22.50 30.75 -50.51
N ALA A 353 -22.26 31.00 -51.80
CA ALA A 353 -21.32 32.02 -52.27
C ALA A 353 -21.91 32.88 -53.41
N SER A 354 -21.65 34.18 -53.38
CA SER A 354 -22.05 35.11 -54.45
C SER A 354 -20.99 36.19 -54.68
N ILE A 355 -20.67 36.51 -55.93
CA ILE A 355 -19.80 37.67 -56.24
C ILE A 355 -20.66 38.93 -56.16
N THR A 356 -20.28 39.87 -55.30
CA THR A 356 -20.98 41.15 -55.08
C THR A 356 -20.32 42.31 -55.82
N TYR A 357 -19.04 42.18 -56.16
CA TYR A 357 -18.32 43.14 -57.01
C TYR A 357 -17.18 42.44 -57.77
N PRO A 358 -16.94 42.76 -59.05
CA PRO A 358 -17.72 43.65 -59.90
C PRO A 358 -19.11 43.09 -60.23
N SER A 359 -20.01 43.92 -60.76
CA SER A 359 -21.29 43.43 -61.27
C SER A 359 -21.11 42.68 -62.60
N ASP A 360 -22.03 41.76 -62.91
CA ASP A 360 -22.04 41.11 -64.22
C ASP A 360 -22.15 42.14 -65.37
N GLY A 361 -21.38 41.91 -66.43
CA GLY A 361 -21.22 42.82 -67.57
C GLY A 361 -20.36 44.06 -67.33
N ALA A 362 -19.74 44.23 -66.15
CA ALA A 362 -18.97 45.44 -65.85
C ALA A 362 -17.78 45.65 -66.81
N LYS A 363 -17.52 46.93 -67.14
CA LYS A 363 -16.31 47.33 -67.88
C LYS A 363 -15.20 47.72 -66.92
N VAL A 364 -14.14 46.91 -66.88
CA VAL A 364 -13.02 47.05 -65.94
C VAL A 364 -11.80 47.66 -66.64
N THR A 365 -11.08 48.54 -65.95
CA THR A 365 -9.90 49.20 -66.53
C THR A 365 -8.80 48.19 -66.80
N ARG A 366 -8.23 48.19 -68.01
CA ARG A 366 -7.08 47.33 -68.34
C ARG A 366 -5.81 47.79 -67.63
N ASN A 367 -4.88 46.88 -67.37
CA ASN A 367 -3.61 47.18 -66.70
C ASN A 367 -3.79 47.84 -65.32
N SER A 368 -4.82 47.41 -64.58
CA SER A 368 -5.08 47.85 -63.20
C SER A 368 -5.44 46.66 -62.31
N THR A 369 -5.34 46.85 -61.00
CA THR A 369 -5.82 45.88 -60.02
C THR A 369 -7.31 46.07 -59.78
N LEU A 370 -8.10 45.00 -59.97
CA LEU A 370 -9.50 44.93 -59.62
C LEU A 370 -9.66 44.07 -58.38
N THR A 371 -10.21 44.62 -57.31
CA THR A 371 -10.64 43.82 -56.16
C THR A 371 -11.99 43.18 -56.49
N ILE A 372 -12.06 41.86 -56.44
CA ILE A 372 -13.28 41.06 -56.54
C ILE A 372 -13.77 40.82 -55.12
N ASN A 373 -15.03 41.13 -54.82
CA ASN A 373 -15.66 40.86 -53.54
C ASN A 373 -16.68 39.72 -53.74
N ALA A 374 -16.64 38.73 -52.86
CA ALA A 374 -17.68 37.71 -52.75
C ALA A 374 -18.23 37.68 -51.32
N GLN A 375 -19.54 37.49 -51.19
CA GLN A 375 -20.17 37.18 -49.90
C GLN A 375 -20.36 35.67 -49.81
N ALA A 376 -19.99 35.08 -48.68
CA ALA A 376 -20.21 33.65 -48.42
C ALA A 376 -20.75 33.41 -47.01
N ALA A 377 -21.72 32.51 -46.86
CA ALA A 377 -22.36 32.19 -45.58
C ALA A 377 -22.63 30.68 -45.46
N ASP A 378 -22.69 30.21 -44.22
CA ASP A 378 -22.86 28.79 -43.89
C ASP A 378 -23.61 28.63 -42.55
N ASN A 379 -24.16 27.44 -42.27
CA ASN A 379 -24.84 27.12 -41.01
C ASN A 379 -23.88 26.97 -39.81
N ILE A 380 -22.61 26.60 -40.04
CA ILE A 380 -21.58 26.55 -39.00
C ILE A 380 -20.52 27.62 -39.26
N ALA A 381 -19.76 27.49 -40.35
CA ALA A 381 -18.68 28.42 -40.69
C ALA A 381 -18.13 28.19 -42.09
N VAL A 382 -17.92 29.28 -42.84
CA VAL A 382 -17.09 29.26 -44.06
C VAL A 382 -15.61 29.26 -43.65
N SER A 383 -14.84 28.30 -44.14
CA SER A 383 -13.40 28.17 -43.90
C SER A 383 -12.56 28.97 -44.90
N ARG A 384 -12.97 29.01 -46.19
CA ARG A 384 -12.27 29.79 -47.22
C ARG A 384 -13.15 30.06 -48.44
N VAL A 385 -12.80 31.09 -49.20
CA VAL A 385 -13.34 31.39 -50.52
C VAL A 385 -12.21 31.46 -51.54
N GLU A 386 -12.34 30.69 -52.61
CA GLU A 386 -11.43 30.65 -53.74
C GLU A 386 -12.00 31.44 -54.92
N PHE A 387 -11.21 32.31 -55.53
CA PHE A 387 -11.63 33.17 -56.64
C PHE A 387 -10.96 32.73 -57.93
N TYR A 388 -11.75 32.58 -58.98
CA TYR A 388 -11.33 32.06 -60.27
C TYR A 388 -11.56 33.07 -61.38
N VAL A 389 -10.58 33.20 -62.29
CA VAL A 389 -10.65 34.01 -63.51
C VAL A 389 -10.45 33.08 -64.70
N ASN A 390 -11.43 33.00 -65.61
CA ASN A 390 -11.45 32.08 -66.74
C ASN A 390 -11.26 30.60 -66.38
N GLY A 391 -11.54 30.23 -65.12
CA GLY A 391 -11.38 28.87 -64.61
C GLY A 391 -10.06 28.62 -63.88
N ASP A 392 -9.10 29.54 -63.97
CA ASP A 392 -7.83 29.48 -63.24
C ASP A 392 -8.02 30.12 -61.85
N LEU A 393 -7.46 29.49 -60.81
CA LEU A 393 -7.48 30.04 -59.44
C LEU A 393 -6.58 31.28 -59.37
N GLU A 394 -7.16 32.43 -59.03
CA GLU A 394 -6.44 33.69 -58.85
C GLU A 394 -5.93 33.82 -57.41
N CYS A 395 -6.82 33.62 -56.42
CA CYS A 395 -6.43 33.65 -55.02
C CYS A 395 -7.44 32.94 -54.11
N THR A 396 -7.02 32.74 -52.86
CA THR A 396 -7.84 32.19 -51.78
C THR A 396 -7.87 33.20 -50.64
N ASP A 397 -9.05 33.46 -50.12
CA ASP A 397 -9.25 34.27 -48.92
C ASP A 397 -9.83 33.39 -47.80
N THR A 398 -9.17 33.39 -46.65
CA THR A 398 -9.55 32.61 -45.45
C THR A 398 -10.05 33.51 -44.33
N ALA A 399 -10.12 34.83 -44.54
CA ALA A 399 -10.45 35.80 -43.51
C ALA A 399 -11.62 36.67 -43.99
N ALA A 400 -12.83 36.26 -43.62
CA ALA A 400 -14.01 37.09 -43.85
C ALA A 400 -13.83 38.46 -43.17
N GLU A 401 -14.06 39.52 -43.92
CA GLU A 401 -14.28 40.85 -43.39
C GLU A 401 -15.75 41.06 -42.98
N ASP A 402 -16.11 42.28 -42.60
CA ASP A 402 -17.46 42.66 -42.19
C ASP A 402 -18.54 42.12 -43.14
N ALA A 403 -19.61 41.56 -42.56
CA ALA A 403 -20.73 40.94 -43.27
C ALA A 403 -20.37 39.71 -44.14
N ASN A 404 -19.32 38.97 -43.75
CA ASN A 404 -18.84 37.75 -44.41
C ASN A 404 -18.39 37.98 -45.86
N VAL A 405 -17.70 39.10 -46.08
CA VAL A 405 -17.13 39.46 -47.39
C VAL A 405 -15.70 38.96 -47.48
N TYR A 406 -15.41 38.25 -48.58
CA TYR A 406 -14.10 37.76 -48.98
C TYR A 406 -13.63 38.53 -50.20
N LYS A 407 -12.32 38.71 -50.36
CA LYS A 407 -11.74 39.56 -51.39
C LYS A 407 -10.59 38.91 -52.14
N CYS A 408 -10.51 39.24 -53.42
CA CYS A 408 -9.38 38.86 -54.27
C CYS A 408 -8.92 40.02 -55.15
N ASN A 409 -7.65 40.40 -55.04
CA ASN A 409 -7.06 41.39 -55.93
C ASN A 409 -6.56 40.72 -57.21
N TRP A 410 -7.28 40.92 -58.32
CA TRP A 410 -6.93 40.40 -59.63
C TRP A 410 -6.28 41.49 -60.50
N SER A 411 -5.17 41.15 -61.17
CA SER A 411 -4.52 42.06 -62.12
C SER A 411 -5.14 41.94 -63.52
N VAL A 412 -5.93 42.95 -63.92
CA VAL A 412 -6.62 42.95 -65.23
C VAL A 412 -5.60 43.07 -66.37
N PRO A 413 -5.55 42.12 -67.33
CA PRO A 413 -4.56 42.15 -68.41
C PRO A 413 -4.68 43.37 -69.34
N LYS A 414 -3.58 43.69 -70.05
CA LYS A 414 -3.43 44.90 -70.88
C LYS A 414 -4.31 44.94 -72.15
N ARG A 415 -4.92 43.82 -72.55
CA ARG A 415 -5.69 43.71 -73.81
C ARG A 415 -7.04 44.40 -73.65
N ILE A 416 -7.43 45.21 -74.63
CA ILE A 416 -8.75 45.90 -74.67
C ILE A 416 -9.82 44.95 -75.23
N GLY A 417 -11.06 45.06 -74.73
CA GLY A 417 -12.23 44.38 -75.27
C GLY A 417 -12.29 42.88 -74.99
N VAL A 418 -11.47 42.37 -74.07
CA VAL A 418 -11.45 40.95 -73.70
C VAL A 418 -12.42 40.72 -72.55
N THR A 419 -13.27 39.71 -72.70
CA THR A 419 -14.20 39.26 -71.65
C THR A 419 -13.52 38.21 -70.77
N TYR A 420 -13.60 38.40 -69.46
CA TYR A 420 -13.13 37.47 -68.43
C TYR A 420 -14.32 36.96 -67.62
N ARG A 421 -14.30 35.67 -67.30
CA ARG A 421 -15.34 35.00 -66.51
C ARG A 421 -14.87 34.84 -65.06
N LEU A 422 -15.59 35.40 -64.10
CA LEU A 422 -15.25 35.36 -62.68
C LEU A 422 -16.19 34.39 -61.94
N ARG A 423 -15.64 33.59 -61.02
CA ARG A 423 -16.39 32.67 -60.14
C ARG A 423 -15.75 32.62 -58.76
N ALA A 424 -16.54 32.60 -57.69
CA ALA A 424 -16.08 32.33 -56.34
C ALA A 424 -16.54 30.92 -55.90
N ALA A 425 -15.73 30.19 -55.15
CA ALA A 425 -16.09 28.91 -54.54
C ALA A 425 -15.84 28.95 -53.03
N ALA A 426 -16.87 28.70 -52.23
CA ALA A 426 -16.76 28.69 -50.77
C ALA A 426 -16.65 27.26 -50.25
N TYR A 427 -15.89 27.10 -49.17
CA TYR A 427 -15.65 25.83 -48.48
C TYR A 427 -15.87 26.01 -46.99
N ASP A 428 -16.51 25.04 -46.32
CA ASP A 428 -16.63 25.01 -44.87
C ASP A 428 -15.47 24.22 -44.20
N ALA A 429 -15.49 24.10 -42.87
CA ALA A 429 -14.49 23.32 -42.12
C ALA A 429 -14.66 21.79 -42.27
N SER A 430 -15.78 21.32 -42.81
CA SER A 430 -16.10 19.91 -43.06
C SER A 430 -15.86 19.51 -44.53
N ASN A 431 -15.24 20.39 -45.32
CA ASN A 431 -15.00 20.28 -46.77
C ASN A 431 -16.25 20.20 -47.67
N ASN A 432 -17.43 20.61 -47.19
CA ASN A 432 -18.55 20.88 -48.08
C ASN A 432 -18.26 22.17 -48.88
N SER A 433 -18.69 22.23 -50.14
CA SER A 433 -18.40 23.38 -51.01
C SER A 433 -19.51 23.69 -52.00
N SER A 434 -19.62 24.96 -52.37
CA SER A 434 -20.44 25.43 -53.49
C SER A 434 -19.72 26.52 -54.27
N SER A 435 -20.27 26.91 -55.41
CA SER A 435 -19.74 28.01 -56.23
C SER A 435 -20.82 29.04 -56.51
N SER A 436 -20.40 30.30 -56.60
CA SER A 436 -21.21 31.39 -57.12
C SER A 436 -21.61 31.15 -58.56
N THR A 437 -22.62 31.89 -59.02
CA THR A 437 -22.84 32.09 -60.44
C THR A 437 -21.58 32.69 -61.09
N VAL A 438 -21.36 32.37 -62.37
CA VAL A 438 -20.26 32.93 -63.15
C VAL A 438 -20.70 34.27 -63.71
N ILE A 439 -19.96 35.34 -63.40
CA ILE A 439 -20.18 36.67 -63.97
C ILE A 439 -19.11 36.97 -65.04
N SER A 440 -19.38 37.92 -65.92
CA SER A 440 -18.48 38.32 -66.99
C SER A 440 -18.09 39.79 -66.86
N VAL A 441 -16.82 40.13 -67.05
CA VAL A 441 -16.34 41.51 -67.12
C VAL A 441 -15.51 41.74 -68.37
N THR A 442 -15.60 42.94 -68.97
CA THR A 442 -14.88 43.27 -70.21
C THR A 442 -13.84 44.35 -69.96
N SER A 443 -12.61 44.15 -70.40
CA SER A 443 -11.56 45.17 -70.27
C SER A 443 -11.82 46.39 -71.17
N LYS A 444 -11.68 47.60 -70.63
CA LYS A 444 -11.74 48.88 -71.37
C LYS A 444 -10.40 49.60 -71.38
#